data_AF-V6KVH0-F1
#
_entry.id   AF-V6KVH0-F1
#
_cell.length_a   1.000
_cell.length_b   1.000
_cell.length_c   1.000
_cell.angle_alpha   90.00
_cell.angle_beta   90.00
_cell.angle_gamma   90.00
#
_symmetry.space_group_name_H-M   'P 1'
#
loop_
_entity.id
_entity.type
_entity.pdbx_description
1 polymer ?
#
loop_
_entity_poly.entity_id
_entity_poly.type
_entity_poly.pdbx_seq_one_letter_code
_entity_poly.pdbx_strand_id
1 'polypeptide(L)' 'MTNTDASDARDRDADGRARSARPRDGLGRPLPYGAEGVARQPEGVKRTPDETVTEAQGLLDAGKPFHAHRGVRGR' A
#
# COMPACT_ATOMS: atom_id res chain seq x y z
N MET A 1 2.54 32.80 -5.42
CA MET A 1 1.94 31.45 -5.55
C MET A 1 2.62 30.56 -4.51
N THR A 2 2.10 30.52 -3.29
CA THR A 2 2.80 30.01 -2.09
C THR A 2 2.41 28.55 -1.86
N ASN A 3 3.34 27.59 -2.00
CA ASN A 3 3.08 26.22 -1.54
C ASN A 3 4.35 25.33 -1.46
N THR A 4 5.25 25.43 -0.46
CA THR A 4 6.41 24.49 -0.42
C THR A 4 7.02 24.14 0.96
N ASP A 5 6.40 24.39 2.12
CA ASP A 5 7.15 24.20 3.40
C ASP A 5 6.62 23.13 4.38
N ALA A 6 5.62 22.31 4.00
CA ALA A 6 5.09 21.27 4.92
C ALA A 6 5.31 19.81 4.45
N SER A 7 5.87 19.59 3.26
CA SER A 7 5.95 18.26 2.62
C SER A 7 7.34 17.60 2.61
N ASP A 8 8.40 18.27 3.10
CA ASP A 8 9.79 17.80 2.87
C ASP A 8 10.49 17.16 4.09
N ALA A 9 9.81 17.03 5.23
CA ALA A 9 10.28 16.14 6.29
C ALA A 9 9.87 14.70 5.96
N ARG A 10 10.65 14.01 5.12
CA ARG A 10 10.47 12.57 4.86
C ARG A 10 10.40 11.83 6.19
N ASP A 11 9.33 11.04 6.36
CA ASP A 11 9.11 10.20 7.54
C ASP A 11 10.32 9.28 7.72
N ARG A 12 11.00 9.42 8.86
CA ARG A 12 12.22 8.70 9.20
C ARG A 12 12.12 8.18 10.64
N ASP A 13 12.69 7.00 10.90
CA ASP A 13 12.86 6.50 12.27
C ASP A 13 13.98 7.24 13.02
N ALA A 14 14.20 6.87 14.28
CA ALA A 14 15.22 7.47 15.14
C ALA A 14 16.65 7.29 14.60
N ASP A 15 16.86 6.27 13.77
CA ASP A 15 18.13 5.98 13.09
C ASP A 15 18.22 6.67 11.70
N GLY A 16 17.22 7.47 11.33
CA GLY A 16 17.16 8.20 10.07
C GLY A 16 16.73 7.37 8.85
N ARG A 17 16.26 6.13 9.02
CA ARG A 17 15.75 5.30 7.93
C ARG A 17 14.36 5.75 7.52
N ALA A 18 14.12 5.79 6.21
CA ALA A 18 12.81 6.14 5.67
C ALA A 18 11.73 5.17 6.19
N ARG A 19 10.73 5.72 6.86
CA ARG A 19 9.60 4.99 7.40
C ARG A 19 8.42 5.19 6.45
N SER A 20 7.99 4.12 5.78
CA SER A 20 6.76 4.15 4.97
C SER A 20 5.57 3.80 5.86
N ALA A 21 5.41 4.51 6.98
CA ALA A 21 4.35 4.25 7.96
C ALA A 21 3.06 5.04 7.67
N ARG A 22 3.08 5.97 6.71
CA ARG A 22 1.88 6.75 6.38
C ARG A 22 0.75 5.81 5.92
N PRO A 23 -0.45 5.91 6.53
CA PRO A 23 -1.61 5.16 6.09
C PRO A 23 -1.94 5.51 4.64
N ARG A 24 -2.46 4.55 3.89
CA ARG A 24 -2.83 4.70 2.48
C ARG A 24 -4.24 4.20 2.24
N ASP A 25 -4.91 4.78 1.26
CA ASP A 25 -6.21 4.31 0.79
C ASP A 25 -6.10 3.05 -0.10
N GLY A 26 -7.25 2.57 -0.60
CA GLY A 26 -7.36 1.42 -1.50
C GLY A 26 -6.54 1.54 -2.80
N LEU A 27 -6.22 2.78 -3.20
CA LEU A 27 -5.45 3.11 -4.40
C LEU A 27 -3.96 3.37 -4.11
N GLY A 28 -3.55 3.32 -2.84
CA GLY A 28 -2.18 3.59 -2.43
C GLY A 28 -1.85 5.07 -2.24
N ARG A 29 -2.83 5.98 -2.27
CA ARG A 29 -2.61 7.41 -2.02
C ARG A 29 -2.35 7.65 -0.53
N PRO A 30 -1.36 8.48 -0.15
CA PRO A 30 -1.10 8.79 1.25
C PRO A 30 -2.30 9.49 1.89
N LEU A 31 -2.68 9.04 3.09
CA LEU A 31 -3.67 9.67 3.93
C LEU A 31 -3.01 10.57 4.99
N PRO A 32 -3.79 11.49 5.61
CA PRO A 32 -3.33 12.22 6.79
C PRO A 32 -2.89 11.28 7.92
N TYR A 33 -1.96 11.75 8.76
CA TYR A 33 -1.58 11.01 9.96
C TYR A 33 -2.78 10.85 10.90
N GLY A 34 -2.94 9.66 11.49
CA GLY A 34 -4.08 9.32 12.35
C GLY A 34 -5.34 8.87 11.60
N ALA A 35 -5.38 8.99 10.26
CA ALA A 35 -6.45 8.40 9.46
C ALA A 35 -6.29 6.87 9.36
N GLU A 36 -7.40 6.14 9.38
CA GLU A 36 -7.40 4.70 9.19
C GLU A 36 -7.16 4.38 7.72
N GLY A 37 -6.00 3.81 7.42
CA GLY A 37 -5.66 3.30 6.08
C GLY A 37 -6.26 1.92 5.85
N VAL A 38 -6.27 1.49 4.58
CA VAL A 38 -6.64 0.11 4.27
C VAL A 38 -5.52 -0.81 4.79
N ALA A 39 -5.93 -1.84 5.53
CA ALA A 39 -5.02 -2.85 6.03
C ALA A 39 -4.22 -3.46 4.87
N ARG A 40 -2.91 -3.50 5.07
CA ARG A 40 -1.99 -4.03 4.09
C ARG A 40 -2.25 -5.54 3.92
N GLN A 41 -2.39 -6.01 2.67
CA GLN A 41 -2.47 -7.45 2.40
C GLN A 41 -1.31 -8.23 3.05
N PRO A 42 -1.56 -9.44 3.57
CA PRO A 42 -0.53 -10.27 4.15
C PRO A 42 0.59 -10.54 3.14
N GLU A 43 1.83 -10.36 3.57
CA GLU A 43 3.03 -10.62 2.76
C GLU A 43 3.53 -12.04 3.02
N GLY A 44 4.17 -12.66 2.02
CA GLY A 44 4.78 -13.99 2.17
C GLY A 44 3.81 -15.18 2.12
N VAL A 45 2.54 -14.95 1.78
CA VAL A 45 1.59 -16.03 1.50
C VAL A 45 1.98 -16.71 0.19
N LYS A 46 2.35 -17.98 0.25
CA LYS A 46 2.56 -18.80 -0.95
C LYS A 46 1.22 -19.17 -1.55
N ARG A 47 1.07 -18.92 -2.84
CA ARG A 47 -0.10 -19.28 -3.63
C ARG A 47 0.37 -19.90 -4.93
N THR A 48 -0.41 -20.85 -5.43
CA THR A 48 -0.27 -21.32 -6.80
C THR A 48 -0.55 -20.19 -7.79
N PRO A 49 -0.12 -20.33 -9.06
CA PRO A 49 -0.46 -19.35 -10.10
C PRO A 49 -1.98 -19.13 -10.23
N ASP A 50 -2.78 -20.20 -10.20
CA ASP A 50 -4.24 -20.12 -10.35
C ASP A 50 -4.92 -19.39 -9.19
N GLU A 51 -4.49 -19.67 -7.95
CA GLU A 51 -4.95 -18.96 -6.76
C GLU A 51 -4.57 -17.48 -6.81
N THR A 52 -3.37 -17.17 -7.31
CA THR A 52 -2.88 -15.80 -7.46
C THR A 52 -3.73 -15.01 -8.44
N VAL A 53 -4.08 -15.61 -9.59
CA VAL A 53 -4.93 -14.97 -10.60
C VAL A 53 -6.36 -14.80 -10.08
N THR A 54 -6.92 -15.81 -9.43
CA THR A 54 -8.27 -15.77 -8.85
C THR A 54 -8.40 -14.65 -7.81
N GLU A 55 -7.41 -14.51 -6.93
CA GLU A 55 -7.39 -13.43 -5.94
C GLU A 55 -7.20 -12.05 -6.57
N ALA A 56 -6.32 -11.93 -7.56
CA ALA A 56 -6.15 -10.68 -8.29
C ALA A 56 -7.46 -10.25 -8.97
N GLN A 57 -8.19 -11.19 -9.57
CA GLN A 57 -9.48 -10.91 -10.19
C GLN A 57 -10.51 -10.42 -9.15
N GLY A 58 -10.66 -11.12 -8.02
CA GLY A 58 -11.58 -10.69 -6.97
C GLY A 58 -11.25 -9.30 -6.40
N LEU A 59 -9.97 -8.93 -6.33
CA LEU A 59 -9.54 -7.59 -5.92
C LEU A 59 -9.85 -6.52 -6.97
N LEU A 60 -9.74 -6.86 -8.26
CA LEU A 60 -10.14 -5.96 -9.35
C LEU A 60 -11.65 -5.73 -9.34
N ASP A 61 -12.44 -6.79 -9.19
CA ASP A 61 -13.90 -6.73 -9.12
C ASP A 61 -14.37 -5.90 -7.90
N ALA A 62 -13.62 -5.95 -6.80
CA ALA A 62 -13.84 -5.14 -5.61
C ALA A 62 -13.34 -3.69 -5.72
N GLY A 63 -12.84 -3.25 -6.89
CA GLY A 63 -12.33 -1.90 -7.10
C GLY A 63 -11.02 -1.60 -6.37
N LYS A 64 -10.21 -2.62 -6.06
CA LYS A 64 -8.92 -2.52 -5.35
C LYS A 64 -7.73 -2.86 -6.26
N PRO A 65 -7.49 -2.10 -7.35
CA PRO A 65 -6.47 -2.43 -8.34
C PRO A 65 -5.05 -2.40 -7.79
N PHE A 66 -4.75 -1.48 -6.86
CA PHE A 66 -3.43 -1.43 -6.21
C PHE A 66 -3.17 -2.67 -5.35
N HIS A 67 -4.22 -3.23 -4.73
CA HIS A 67 -4.11 -4.45 -3.94
C HIS A 67 -3.90 -5.68 -4.85
N ALA A 68 -4.61 -5.74 -5.99
CA ALA A 68 -4.42 -6.78 -7.00
C ALA A 68 -2.98 -6.80 -7.54
N HIS A 69 -2.44 -5.63 -7.89
CA HIS A 69 -1.08 -5.49 -8.41
C HIS A 69 -0.01 -5.95 -7.40
N ARG A 70 -0.25 -5.73 -6.10
CA ARG A 70 0.70 -6.11 -5.03
C ARG A 70 0.65 -7.60 -4.68
N GLY A 71 -0.48 -8.27 -4.88
CA GLY A 71 -0.70 -9.68 -4.54
C GLY A 71 -0.10 -10.70 -5.51
N VAL A 72 0.33 -10.28 -6.71
CA VAL A 72 0.79 -11.18 -7.79
C VAL A 72 2.18 -11.81 -7.56
N ARG A 73 2.82 -11.55 -6.43
CA ARG A 73 4.20 -11.99 -6.19
C ARG A 73 4.25 -13.38 -5.55
N GLY A 74 3.78 -14.39 -6.29
CA GLY A 74 4.02 -15.80 -5.97
C GLY A 74 5.47 -16.19 -6.28
N ARG A 75 6.11 -16.93 -5.36
CA ARG A 75 7.30 -17.74 -5.63
C ARG A 75 7.02 -19.15 -5.12
#